data_AF-A0A1H2S4G8-F1
#
_entry.id   AF-A0A1H2S4G8-F1
#
_cell.length_a   1.000
_cell.length_b   1.000
_cell.length_c   1.000
_cell.angle_alpha   90.00
_cell.angle_beta   90.00
_cell.angle_gamma   90.00
#
_symmetry.space_group_name_H-M   'P 1'
#
loop_
_entity.id
_entity.type
_entity.pdbx_description
1 polymer ?
#
loop_
_entity_poly.entity_id
_entity_poly.type
_entity_poly.pdbx_seq_one_letter_code
_entity_poly.pdbx_strand_id
1 'polypeptide(L)'
;MEETHEQDLMSQCKFNNELKAIKTLSREKVYAAPNVLYIEAAGFEMLGGLLDKVVPALVGIGCSISSTEKKILEIIPEQFRKGKTHYERLLSATDFVSGMTDSFAVTLYRRLRGIELPRG
;
A
#
# COMPACT_ATOMS: atom_id res chain seq x y z
N MET A 1 8.28 23.52 -29.56
CA MET A 1 7.78 23.58 -28.17
C MET A 1 8.85 22.87 -27.36
N GLU A 2 9.67 23.60 -26.61
CA GLU A 2 10.70 22.98 -25.76
C GLU A 2 9.99 22.24 -24.62
N GLU A 3 10.18 20.92 -24.51
CA GLU A 3 9.49 20.02 -23.57
C GLU A 3 10.03 20.13 -22.13
N THR A 4 10.38 21.33 -21.68
CA THR A 4 11.00 21.57 -20.36
C THR A 4 10.14 22.48 -19.50
N HIS A 5 8.85 22.17 -19.38
CA HIS A 5 7.96 22.93 -18.51
C HIS A 5 7.97 22.34 -17.09
N GLU A 6 8.76 22.94 -16.20
CA GLU A 6 9.00 22.43 -14.83
C GLU A 6 7.87 22.73 -13.83
N GLN A 7 6.90 23.58 -14.19
CA GLN A 7 5.83 24.00 -13.27
C GLN A 7 4.51 23.26 -13.54
N ASP A 8 3.76 22.98 -12.47
CA ASP A 8 2.38 22.52 -12.61
C ASP A 8 1.48 23.62 -13.17
N LEU A 9 0.46 23.24 -13.94
CA LEU A 9 -0.42 24.18 -14.62
C LEU A 9 -1.26 25.03 -13.65
N MET A 10 -1.55 24.50 -12.45
CA MET A 10 -2.33 25.20 -11.42
C MET A 10 -1.54 26.35 -10.81
N SER A 11 -0.20 26.26 -10.80
CA SER A 11 0.68 27.32 -10.29
C SER A 11 0.62 28.60 -11.15
N GLN A 12 0.21 28.49 -12.42
CA GLN A 12 0.11 29.60 -13.37
C GLN A 12 -1.29 30.20 -13.46
N CYS A 13 -2.27 29.59 -12.80
CA CYS A 13 -3.63 30.10 -12.83
C CYS A 13 -3.79 31.31 -11.90
N LYS A 14 -4.71 32.20 -12.27
CA LYS A 14 -5.08 33.38 -11.47
C LYS A 14 -5.56 33.04 -10.04
N PHE A 15 -5.96 31.80 -9.79
CA PHE A 15 -6.49 31.32 -8.51
C PHE A 15 -5.47 30.58 -7.64
N ASN A 16 -4.18 30.65 -7.97
CA ASN A 16 -3.12 29.92 -7.26
C ASN A 16 -3.16 30.21 -5.74
N ASN A 17 -3.35 31.47 -5.35
CA ASN A 17 -3.37 31.88 -3.96
C ASN A 17 -4.56 31.28 -3.19
N GLU A 18 -5.75 31.27 -3.79
CA GLU A 18 -6.97 30.69 -3.24
C GLU A 18 -6.84 29.18 -3.10
N LEU A 19 -6.27 28.50 -4.10
CA LEU A 19 -6.02 27.06 -4.05
C LEU A 19 -5.02 26.70 -2.96
N LYS A 20 -3.96 27.51 -2.78
CA LYS A 20 -3.00 27.36 -1.67
C LYS A 20 -3.68 27.57 -0.31
N ALA A 21 -4.57 28.56 -0.21
CA ALA A 21 -5.34 28.80 1.01
C ALA A 21 -6.27 27.61 1.33
N ILE A 22 -6.99 27.08 0.33
CA ILE A 22 -7.84 25.89 0.48
C ILE A 22 -7.00 24.69 0.91
N LYS A 23 -5.85 24.45 0.29
CA LYS A 23 -4.94 23.33 0.64
C LYS A 23 -4.45 23.44 2.07
N THR A 24 -4.07 24.66 2.51
CA THR A 24 -3.60 24.92 3.87
C THR A 24 -4.72 24.69 4.88
N LEU A 25 -5.90 25.27 4.66
CA LEU A 25 -7.06 25.08 5.52
C LEU A 25 -7.49 23.61 5.60
N SER A 26 -7.47 22.90 4.47
CA SER A 26 -7.80 21.47 4.40
C SER A 26 -6.81 20.64 5.21
N ARG A 27 -5.51 20.95 5.13
CA ARG A 27 -4.48 20.28 5.94
C ARG A 27 -4.74 20.47 7.43
N GLU A 28 -5.03 21.70 7.86
CA GLU A 28 -5.19 22.03 9.27
C GLU A 28 -6.52 21.56 9.88
N LYS A 29 -7.61 21.56 9.09
CA LYS A 29 -8.96 21.32 9.59
C LYS A 29 -9.55 19.97 9.22
N VAL A 30 -9.05 19.33 8.15
CA VAL A 30 -9.58 18.05 7.65
C VAL A 30 -8.57 16.94 7.89
N TYR A 31 -7.35 17.06 7.32
CA TYR A 31 -6.36 15.97 7.39
C TYR A 31 -5.66 15.86 8.75
N ALA A 32 -5.54 16.97 9.50
CA ALA A 32 -5.02 16.95 10.87
C ALA A 32 -6.08 16.57 11.94
N ALA A 33 -7.30 16.21 11.53
CA ALA A 33 -8.32 15.78 12.48
C ALA A 33 -7.89 14.47 13.16
N PRO A 34 -8.10 14.28 14.49
CA PRO A 34 -7.61 13.12 15.21
C PRO A 34 -8.00 11.77 14.58
N ASN A 35 -9.25 11.63 14.12
CA ASN A 35 -9.72 10.41 13.47
C ASN A 35 -8.93 10.08 12.18
N VAL A 36 -8.57 11.09 11.39
CA VAL A 36 -7.79 10.90 10.16
C VAL A 36 -6.38 10.43 10.51
N LEU A 37 -5.75 11.05 11.50
CA LEU A 37 -4.41 10.66 11.96
C LEU A 37 -4.38 9.22 12.47
N TYR A 38 -5.41 8.76 13.20
CA TYR A 38 -5.50 7.37 13.63
C TYR A 38 -5.67 6.40 12.46
N ILE A 39 -6.48 6.77 11.46
CA ILE A 39 -6.68 5.97 10.25
C ILE A 39 -5.36 5.87 9.46
N GLU A 40 -4.65 6.98 9.27
CA GLU A 40 -3.36 7.01 8.58
C GLU A 40 -2.29 6.18 9.32
N ALA A 41 -2.19 6.34 10.65
CA ALA A 41 -1.26 5.58 11.47
C ALA A 41 -1.53 4.06 11.41
N ALA A 42 -2.81 3.67 11.49
CA ALA A 42 -3.19 2.28 11.30
C ALA A 42 -2.85 1.79 9.88
N GLY A 43 -3.06 2.64 8.86
CA GLY A 43 -2.69 2.37 7.47
C GLY A 43 -1.21 2.04 7.31
N PHE A 44 -0.31 2.84 7.91
CA PHE A 44 1.13 2.58 7.88
C PHE A 44 1.51 1.22 8.51
N GLU A 45 0.98 0.93 9.69
CA GLU A 45 1.23 -0.35 10.38
C GLU A 45 0.71 -1.54 9.57
N MET A 46 -0.48 -1.40 8.97
CA MET A 46 -1.07 -2.44 8.14
C MET A 46 -0.25 -2.70 6.87
N LEU A 47 0.12 -1.64 6.13
CA LEU A 47 0.90 -1.78 4.90
C LEU A 47 2.28 -2.37 5.16
N GLY A 48 2.98 -1.89 6.20
CA GLY A 48 4.26 -2.44 6.62
C GLY A 48 4.15 -3.93 6.96
N GLY A 49 3.20 -4.29 7.82
CA GLY A 49 3.01 -5.68 8.22
C GLY A 49 2.52 -6.60 7.09
N LEU A 50 1.77 -6.10 6.11
CA LEU A 50 1.43 -6.88 4.90
C LEU A 50 2.68 -7.14 4.06
N LEU A 51 3.49 -6.12 3.78
CA LEU A 51 4.73 -6.26 3.01
C LEU A 51 5.72 -7.21 3.70
N ASP A 52 5.87 -7.12 5.02
CA ASP A 52 6.74 -8.00 5.82
C ASP A 52 6.36 -9.48 5.71
N LYS A 53 5.11 -9.79 5.36
CA LYS A 53 4.62 -11.17 5.16
C LYS A 53 4.68 -11.59 3.70
N VAL A 54 4.28 -10.70 2.79
CA VAL A 54 4.17 -11.00 1.35
C VAL A 54 5.53 -11.07 0.68
N VAL A 55 6.45 -10.14 0.97
CA VAL A 55 7.73 -10.03 0.28
C VAL A 55 8.60 -11.28 0.49
N PRO A 56 8.83 -11.77 1.72
CA PRO A 56 9.62 -12.99 1.91
C PRO A 56 9.00 -14.22 1.24
N ALA A 57 7.66 -14.33 1.26
CA ALA A 57 6.93 -15.44 0.65
C ALA A 57 7.09 -15.47 -0.89
N LEU A 58 7.07 -14.32 -1.56
CA LEU A 58 7.22 -14.22 -3.01
C LEU A 58 8.68 -14.25 -3.46
N VAL A 59 9.57 -13.49 -2.81
CA VAL A 59 10.99 -13.42 -3.19
C VAL A 59 11.67 -14.77 -2.96
N GLY A 60 11.29 -15.49 -1.90
CA GLY A 60 11.83 -16.80 -1.55
C GLY A 60 11.38 -17.97 -2.43
N ILE A 61 10.55 -17.77 -3.46
CA ILE A 61 10.11 -18.86 -4.35
C ILE A 61 11.33 -19.58 -4.99
N GLY A 62 11.40 -20.90 -4.86
CA GLY A 62 12.54 -21.68 -5.37
C GLY A 62 13.76 -21.70 -4.45
N CYS A 63 13.70 -21.02 -3.31
CA CYS A 63 14.64 -21.13 -2.20
C CYS A 63 13.98 -21.88 -1.02
N SER A 64 14.71 -22.03 0.08
CA SER A 64 14.14 -22.54 1.33
C SER A 64 13.29 -21.45 1.99
N ILE A 65 11.97 -21.63 2.02
CA ILE A 65 11.02 -20.80 2.76
C ILE A 65 10.39 -21.59 3.91
N SER A 66 10.07 -20.89 4.99
CA SER A 66 9.40 -21.40 6.19
C SER A 66 8.00 -21.94 5.88
N SER A 67 7.46 -22.76 6.79
CA SER A 67 6.07 -23.25 6.70
C SER A 67 5.06 -22.11 6.67
N THR A 68 5.33 -21.03 7.42
CA THR A 68 4.49 -19.83 7.45
C THR A 68 4.47 -19.11 6.10
N GLU A 69 5.63 -18.90 5.48
CA GLU A 69 5.74 -18.27 4.16
C GLU A 69 5.06 -19.09 3.06
N LYS A 70 5.15 -20.43 3.12
CA LYS A 70 4.41 -21.31 2.21
C LYS A 70 2.90 -21.10 2.30
N LYS A 71 2.37 -20.96 3.53
CA LYS A 71 0.95 -20.69 3.75
C LYS A 71 0.54 -19.30 3.28
N ILE A 72 1.39 -18.29 3.47
CA ILE A 72 1.16 -16.95 2.91
C ILE A 72 1.12 -17.02 1.37
N LEU A 73 2.04 -17.75 0.76
CA LEU A 73 2.07 -17.91 -0.70
C LEU A 73 0.77 -18.55 -1.22
N GLU A 74 0.21 -19.54 -0.53
CA GLU A 74 -1.09 -20.14 -0.86
C GLU A 74 -2.26 -19.14 -0.83
N ILE A 75 -2.18 -18.08 -0.02
CA ILE A 75 -3.20 -17.02 0.08
C ILE A 75 -3.10 -16.02 -1.09
N ILE A 76 -1.88 -15.74 -1.56
CA ILE A 76 -1.64 -14.76 -2.64
C ILE A 76 -2.20 -15.31 -3.96
N PRO A 77 -3.03 -14.57 -4.73
CA PRO A 77 -3.56 -15.05 -6.01
C PRO A 77 -2.45 -15.41 -7.01
N GLU A 78 -2.66 -16.45 -7.83
CA GLU A 78 -1.64 -16.96 -8.76
C GLU A 78 -1.13 -15.92 -9.75
N GLN A 79 -1.96 -14.94 -10.13
CA GLN A 79 -1.54 -13.85 -11.01
C GLN A 79 -0.37 -13.02 -10.46
N PHE A 80 -0.17 -12.99 -9.14
CA PHE A 80 0.91 -12.29 -8.43
C PHE A 80 2.06 -13.23 -8.01
N ARG A 81 1.99 -14.53 -8.34
CA ARG A 81 3.08 -15.49 -8.09
C ARG A 81 4.02 -15.60 -9.28
N LYS A 82 4.18 -14.51 -10.03
CA LYS A 82 4.97 -14.45 -11.27
C LYS A 82 6.32 -13.76 -11.00
N GLY A 83 7.32 -14.05 -11.82
CA GLY A 83 8.65 -13.45 -11.71
C GLY A 83 9.76 -14.49 -11.57
N LYS A 84 10.79 -14.33 -12.40
CA LYS A 84 11.99 -15.18 -12.43
C LYS A 84 13.10 -14.61 -11.55
N THR A 85 13.16 -13.29 -11.41
CA THR A 85 14.18 -12.60 -10.60
C THR A 85 13.62 -12.11 -9.27
N HIS A 86 14.49 -11.85 -8.29
CA HIS A 86 14.09 -11.22 -7.02
C HIS A 86 13.40 -9.87 -7.24
N TYR A 87 13.87 -9.08 -8.22
CA TYR A 87 13.27 -7.80 -8.57
C TYR A 87 11.83 -7.97 -9.07
N GLU A 88 11.60 -8.86 -10.03
CA GLU A 88 10.24 -9.11 -10.57
C GLU A 88 9.27 -9.61 -9.50
N ARG A 89 9.76 -10.43 -8.56
CA ARG A 89 8.95 -10.92 -7.43
C ARG A 89 8.64 -9.83 -6.40
N LEU A 90 9.59 -8.93 -6.14
CA LEU A 90 9.36 -7.77 -5.30
C LEU A 90 8.36 -6.80 -5.94
N LEU A 91 8.44 -6.61 -7.26
CA LEU A 91 7.46 -5.84 -8.01
C LEU A 91 6.07 -6.51 -7.89
N SER A 92 5.98 -7.82 -8.08
CA SER A 92 4.72 -8.55 -7.95
C SER A 92 4.13 -8.50 -6.53
N ALA A 93 4.98 -8.49 -5.49
CA ALA A 93 4.56 -8.27 -4.10
C ALA A 93 3.93 -6.88 -3.92
N THR A 94 4.56 -5.85 -4.51
CA THR A 94 4.07 -4.47 -4.46
C THR A 94 2.78 -4.32 -5.25
N ASP A 95 2.66 -4.97 -6.41
CA ASP A 95 1.42 -5.00 -7.21
C ASP A 95 0.28 -5.66 -6.43
N PHE A 96 0.57 -6.76 -5.71
CA PHE A 96 -0.45 -7.42 -4.89
C PHE A 96 -0.94 -6.52 -3.77
N VAL A 97 -0.05 -5.87 -3.01
CA VAL A 97 -0.41 -5.01 -1.87
C VAL A 97 -1.08 -3.71 -2.35
N SER A 98 -0.56 -3.08 -3.40
CA SER A 98 -1.15 -1.85 -3.96
C SER A 98 -2.47 -2.08 -4.69
N GLY A 99 -2.71 -3.30 -5.20
CA GLY A 99 -3.96 -3.70 -5.82
C GLY A 99 -5.11 -4.02 -4.85
N MET A 100 -4.87 -3.95 -3.54
CA MET A 100 -5.89 -4.18 -2.52
C MET A 100 -6.83 -2.97 -2.36
N THR A 101 -8.09 -3.23 -2.03
CA THR A 101 -8.96 -2.19 -1.46
C THR A 101 -8.70 -2.06 0.04
N ASP A 102 -9.00 -0.90 0.65
CA ASP A 102 -8.83 -0.68 2.09
C ASP A 102 -9.49 -1.78 2.94
N SER A 103 -10.73 -2.13 2.64
CA SER A 103 -11.47 -3.18 3.35
C SER A 103 -10.79 -4.54 3.24
N PHE A 104 -10.23 -4.86 2.08
CA PHE A 104 -9.51 -6.13 1.87
C PHE A 104 -8.19 -6.14 2.63
N ALA A 105 -7.40 -5.05 2.56
CA ALA A 105 -6.13 -4.92 3.25
C ALA A 105 -6.30 -5.04 4.78
N VAL A 106 -7.30 -4.34 5.35
CA VAL A 106 -7.65 -4.43 6.77
C VAL A 106 -8.01 -5.86 7.17
N THR A 107 -8.87 -6.51 6.38
CA THR A 107 -9.31 -7.89 6.65
C THR A 107 -8.16 -8.87 6.59
N LEU A 108 -7.32 -8.78 5.55
CA LEU A 108 -6.17 -9.65 5.38
C LEU A 108 -5.16 -9.45 6.51
N TYR A 109 -4.82 -8.20 6.85
CA TYR A 109 -3.89 -7.90 7.94
C TYR A 109 -4.37 -8.48 9.28
N ARG A 110 -5.66 -8.28 9.62
CA ARG A 110 -6.25 -8.85 10.84
C ARG A 110 -6.18 -10.37 10.89
N ARG A 111 -6.44 -11.04 9.76
CA ARG A 111 -6.35 -12.51 9.65
C ARG A 111 -4.92 -12.99 9.81
N LEU A 112 -3.96 -12.35 9.14
CA LEU A 112 -2.54 -12.70 9.24
C LEU A 112 -1.96 -12.48 10.64
N ARG A 113 -2.50 -11.52 11.40
CA ARG A 113 -2.13 -11.25 12.79
C ARG A 113 -2.90 -12.08 13.81
N GLY A 114 -3.85 -12.93 13.38
CA GLY A 114 -4.68 -13.74 14.26
C GLY A 114 -5.70 -12.92 15.09
N ILE A 115 -5.98 -11.68 14.70
CA ILE A 115 -6.98 -10.81 15.34
C ILE A 115 -8.38 -11.25 14.95
N GLU A 116 -8.54 -11.73 13.72
CA GLU A 116 -9.81 -12.21 13.17
C GLU A 116 -9.58 -13.57 12.51
N LEU A 117 -10.43 -14.56 12.82
CA LEU A 117 -10.45 -15.84 12.13
C LEU A 117 -11.70 -15.92 11.24
N PRO A 118 -11.64 -16.58 10.07
CA PRO A 118 -12.82 -16.83 9.26
C PRO A 118 -13.86 -17.56 10.10
N ARG A 119 -15.04 -16.97 10.24
CA ARG A 119 -16.20 -17.68 10.78
C ARG A 119 -16.70 -18.58 9.66
N GLY A 120 -16.68 -19.89 9.90
CA GLY A 120 -17.27 -20.89 8.99
C GLY A 120 -18.77 -20.75 8.87
#